data_AF-A0A7C7V005-F1
#
_entry.id   AF-A0A7C7V005-F1
#
_cell.length_a   1.000
_cell.length_b   1.000
_cell.length_c   1.000
_cell.angle_alpha   90.00
_cell.angle_beta   90.00
_cell.angle_gamma   90.00
#
_symmetry.space_group_name_H-M   'P 1'
#
loop_
_entity.id
_entity.type
_entity.pdbx_description
1 polymer ?
#
loop_
_entity_poly.entity_id
_entity_poly.type
_entity_poly.pdbx_seq_one_letter_code
_entity_poly.pdbx_strand_id
1 'polypeptide(L)'
;MTWLVWKKVLPTLLVGEPPDYRTILQSREEGAAECWHIRWNDQPVGWSASRLQRSAQGVTEVHSRVHFERLPLDKMVPKNLQFLVGSVEGYQLLLDVRSQFIFDPLGGLSWFEVRLNVSGVEDVVKARGQITGGQLHVTVHAGEVTYDHDVPLPGRTMVRDALSPDARMPGLRKGQSWTVEIYSPFRPPTEPLELVHAMVERSELIEWNGRMVEALLVVFRSDPGSTAR
;
A
#
# COMPACT_ATOMS: atom_id res chain seq x y z
N MET A 1 17.56 22.84 21.51
CA MET A 1 18.24 21.96 20.52
C MET A 1 18.36 20.50 20.97
N THR A 2 17.64 20.08 22.01
CA THR A 2 17.67 18.73 22.59
C THR A 2 16.77 17.72 21.87
N TRP A 3 15.83 18.20 21.05
CA TRP A 3 14.87 17.38 20.30
C TRP A 3 15.49 16.60 19.13
N LEU A 4 16.57 17.12 18.53
CA LEU A 4 17.23 16.53 17.36
C LEU A 4 18.12 15.32 17.72
N VAL A 5 18.65 15.28 18.94
CA VAL A 5 19.57 14.21 19.39
C VAL A 5 18.80 12.92 19.70
N TRP A 6 17.60 13.03 20.29
CA TRP A 6 16.85 11.86 20.78
C TRP A 6 16.29 10.96 19.67
N LYS A 7 15.93 11.54 18.51
CA LYS A 7 15.22 10.79 17.45
C LYS A 7 16.15 10.16 16.41
N LYS A 8 17.38 10.66 16.25
CA LYS A 8 18.30 10.23 15.17
C LYS A 8 19.62 9.60 15.62
N VAL A 9 20.06 9.79 16.88
CA VAL A 9 21.39 9.34 17.35
C VAL A 9 21.31 8.19 18.35
N LEU A 10 20.27 8.14 19.18
CA LEU A 10 20.02 7.00 20.05
C LEU A 10 19.35 5.88 19.24
N PRO A 11 19.72 4.60 19.43
CA PRO A 11 18.94 3.51 18.87
C PRO A 11 17.51 3.69 19.33
N THR A 12 16.57 3.83 18.40
CA THR A 12 15.15 3.75 18.70
C THR A 12 14.97 2.48 19.50
N LEU A 13 14.58 2.61 20.78
CA LEU A 13 14.11 1.47 21.56
C LEU A 13 12.92 0.92 20.78
N LEU A 14 13.16 -0.12 19.99
CA LEU A 14 12.16 -0.74 19.14
C LEU A 14 11.10 -1.33 20.06
N VAL A 15 9.91 -0.74 20.06
CA VAL A 15 8.76 -1.29 20.76
C VAL A 15 8.14 -2.34 19.85
N GLY A 16 8.50 -3.60 20.07
CA GLY A 16 8.02 -4.72 19.25
C GLY A 16 8.73 -4.85 17.90
N GLU A 17 8.40 -5.94 17.18
CA GLU A 17 8.92 -6.22 15.85
C GLU A 17 7.97 -5.66 14.78
N PRO A 18 8.46 -4.97 13.73
CA PRO A 18 7.64 -4.53 12.61
C PRO A 18 6.75 -5.65 12.06
N PRO A 19 5.51 -5.33 11.64
CA PRO A 19 4.67 -6.32 10.98
C PRO A 19 5.37 -6.83 9.71
N ASP A 20 5.23 -8.12 9.42
CA ASP A 20 5.73 -8.76 8.20
C ASP A 20 4.61 -9.45 7.42
N TYR A 21 4.86 -9.73 6.15
CA TYR A 21 3.90 -10.41 5.29
C TYR A 21 3.48 -11.75 5.86
N ARG A 22 4.43 -12.51 6.41
CA ARG A 22 4.15 -13.85 6.94
C ARG A 22 3.08 -13.80 8.02
N THR A 23 3.21 -12.91 8.99
CA THR A 23 2.27 -12.79 10.12
C THR A 23 0.91 -12.26 9.65
N ILE A 24 0.91 -11.29 8.72
CA ILE A 24 -0.33 -10.76 8.14
C ILE A 24 -1.07 -11.85 7.35
N LEU A 25 -0.38 -12.54 6.44
CA LEU A 25 -0.95 -13.61 5.61
C LEU A 25 -1.44 -14.79 6.45
N GLN A 26 -0.77 -15.12 7.56
CA GLN A 26 -1.21 -16.16 8.50
C GLN A 26 -2.48 -15.78 9.27
N SER A 27 -2.72 -14.50 9.51
CA SER A 27 -3.92 -14.02 10.21
C SER A 27 -5.18 -13.99 9.34
N ARG A 28 -5.02 -14.13 8.03
CA ARG A 28 -6.11 -14.12 7.04
C ARG A 28 -6.67 -15.52 6.83
N GLU A 29 -7.99 -15.60 6.85
CA GLU A 29 -8.73 -16.82 6.51
C GLU A 29 -8.65 -17.08 5.00
N GLU A 30 -8.43 -18.34 4.64
CA GLU A 30 -8.29 -18.72 3.24
C GLU A 30 -9.63 -18.66 2.51
N GLY A 31 -9.65 -18.10 1.30
CA GLY A 31 -10.85 -18.01 0.47
C GLY A 31 -11.88 -16.96 0.90
N ALA A 32 -11.83 -16.48 2.15
CA ALA A 32 -12.64 -15.37 2.62
C ALA A 32 -12.27 -14.08 1.88
N ALA A 33 -13.28 -13.37 1.39
CA ALA A 33 -13.09 -12.04 0.83
C ALA A 33 -13.15 -11.00 1.94
N GLU A 34 -12.14 -10.14 2.00
CA GLU A 34 -12.08 -9.00 2.91
C GLU A 34 -12.49 -7.75 2.12
N CYS A 35 -13.65 -7.18 2.45
CA CYS A 35 -14.24 -6.06 1.72
C CYS A 35 -14.36 -4.82 2.61
N TRP A 36 -14.08 -3.66 2.03
CA TRP A 36 -14.13 -2.37 2.71
C TRP A 36 -14.88 -1.34 1.89
N HIS A 37 -15.64 -0.47 2.54
CA HIS A 37 -16.11 0.78 1.95
C HIS A 37 -15.05 1.86 2.17
N ILE A 38 -14.78 2.64 1.13
CA ILE A 38 -13.79 3.72 1.17
C ILE A 38 -14.52 5.06 1.21
N ARG A 39 -14.11 5.91 2.17
CA ARG A 39 -14.68 7.25 2.35
C ARG A 39 -13.59 8.32 2.25
N TRP A 40 -13.94 9.46 1.69
CA TRP A 40 -13.12 10.66 1.62
C TRP A 40 -13.91 11.84 2.18
N ASN A 41 -13.40 12.52 3.23
CA ASN A 41 -14.14 13.57 3.95
C ASN A 41 -15.58 13.13 4.29
N ASP A 42 -15.70 11.94 4.87
CA ASP A 42 -16.96 11.26 5.20
C ASP A 42 -17.89 10.94 4.03
N GLN A 43 -17.53 11.25 2.79
CA GLN A 43 -18.30 10.89 1.60
C GLN A 43 -17.86 9.51 1.07
N PRO A 44 -18.79 8.59 0.75
CA PRO A 44 -18.43 7.33 0.13
C PRO A 44 -17.91 7.57 -1.29
N VAL A 45 -16.69 7.08 -1.57
CA VAL A 45 -16.01 7.26 -2.86
C VAL A 45 -15.77 5.95 -3.59
N GLY A 46 -15.87 4.81 -2.89
CA GLY A 46 -15.59 3.51 -3.49
C GLY A 46 -15.61 2.35 -2.50
N TRP A 47 -15.01 1.24 -2.93
CA TRP A 47 -14.83 0.03 -2.14
C TRP A 47 -13.52 -0.65 -2.51
N SER A 48 -13.04 -1.52 -1.62
CA SER A 48 -11.99 -2.47 -1.93
C SER A 48 -12.42 -3.88 -1.54
N ALA A 49 -11.88 -4.87 -2.23
CA ALA A 49 -12.05 -6.27 -1.92
C ALA A 49 -10.73 -6.98 -2.15
N SER A 50 -10.31 -7.83 -1.21
CA SER A 50 -9.14 -8.68 -1.38
C SER A 50 -9.44 -10.12 -0.99
N ARG A 51 -8.76 -11.06 -1.63
CA ARG A 51 -8.85 -12.49 -1.33
C ARG A 51 -7.46 -13.10 -1.34
N LEU A 52 -7.24 -13.98 -0.38
CA LEU A 52 -6.05 -14.81 -0.29
C LEU A 52 -6.36 -16.24 -0.77
N GLN A 53 -5.47 -16.80 -1.57
CA GLN A 53 -5.47 -18.19 -2.02
C GLN A 53 -4.11 -18.81 -1.73
N ARG A 54 -4.07 -20.04 -1.19
CA ARG A 54 -2.82 -20.79 -1.04
C ARG A 54 -2.82 -21.96 -2.01
N SER A 55 -1.70 -22.15 -2.69
CA SER A 55 -1.52 -23.31 -3.55
C SER A 55 -1.07 -24.53 -2.72
N ALA A 56 -1.24 -25.73 -3.28
CA ALA A 56 -0.75 -26.96 -2.67
C ALA A 56 0.77 -26.99 -2.45
N GLN A 57 1.51 -26.11 -3.15
CA GLN A 57 2.98 -26.00 -3.07
C GLN A 57 3.43 -24.95 -2.03
N GLY A 58 2.50 -24.34 -1.28
CA GLY A 58 2.80 -23.35 -0.24
C GLY A 58 2.95 -21.92 -0.75
N VAL A 59 2.83 -21.69 -2.07
CA VAL A 59 2.78 -20.33 -2.64
C VAL A 59 1.47 -19.67 -2.22
N THR A 60 1.55 -18.41 -1.79
CA THR A 60 0.36 -17.62 -1.43
C THR A 60 0.13 -16.54 -2.48
N GLU A 61 -1.11 -16.45 -2.97
CA GLU A 61 -1.54 -15.40 -3.87
C GLU A 61 -2.55 -14.48 -3.19
N VAL A 62 -2.35 -13.18 -3.31
CA VAL A 62 -3.30 -12.17 -2.86
C VAL A 62 -3.80 -11.40 -4.07
N HIS A 63 -5.10 -11.48 -4.31
CA HIS A 63 -5.80 -10.75 -5.36
C HIS A 63 -6.58 -9.61 -4.70
N SER A 64 -6.41 -8.39 -5.18
CA SER A 64 -7.14 -7.22 -4.68
C SER A 64 -7.76 -6.44 -5.84
N ARG A 65 -8.91 -5.83 -5.56
CA ARG A 65 -9.57 -4.88 -6.43
C ARG A 65 -10.04 -3.69 -5.61
N VAL A 66 -9.69 -2.51 -6.09
CA VAL A 66 -10.14 -1.23 -5.53
C VAL A 66 -10.93 -0.53 -6.60
N HIS A 67 -12.14 -0.11 -6.28
CA HIS A 67 -13.03 0.53 -7.21
C HIS A 67 -13.50 1.85 -6.63
N PHE A 68 -13.22 2.93 -7.34
CA PHE A 68 -13.75 4.25 -7.04
C PHE A 68 -14.75 4.66 -8.10
N GLU A 69 -15.91 5.08 -7.65
CA GLU A 69 -16.97 5.58 -8.52
C GLU A 69 -16.82 7.09 -8.75
N ARG A 70 -16.33 7.80 -7.73
CA ARG A 70 -16.25 9.27 -7.70
C ARG A 70 -15.01 9.73 -6.95
N LEU A 71 -13.83 9.57 -7.56
CA LEU A 71 -12.58 10.00 -6.94
C LEU A 71 -12.31 11.48 -7.28
N PRO A 72 -12.17 12.38 -6.27
CA PRO A 72 -11.82 13.78 -6.50
C PRO A 72 -10.31 13.90 -6.76
N LEU A 73 -9.86 13.48 -7.96
CA LEU A 73 -8.44 13.44 -8.32
C LEU A 73 -7.80 14.83 -8.31
N ASP A 74 -8.56 15.89 -8.55
CA ASP A 74 -8.13 17.29 -8.39
C ASP A 74 -7.61 17.61 -6.97
N LYS A 75 -8.13 16.90 -5.96
CA LYS A 75 -7.77 17.06 -4.54
C LYS A 75 -6.74 16.02 -4.06
N MET A 76 -6.54 14.94 -4.82
CA MET A 76 -5.71 13.81 -4.40
C MET A 76 -4.40 13.70 -5.19
N VAL A 77 -4.38 14.14 -6.45
CA VAL A 77 -3.21 14.04 -7.33
C VAL A 77 -2.31 15.25 -7.09
N PRO A 78 -1.02 15.03 -6.76
CA PRO A 78 -0.02 16.10 -6.74
C PRO A 78 -0.07 16.92 -8.03
N LYS A 79 0.06 18.26 -7.94
CA LYS A 79 -0.08 19.16 -9.11
C LYS A 79 0.83 18.77 -10.29
N ASN A 80 2.00 18.23 -10.00
CA ASN A 80 2.97 17.77 -11.00
C ASN A 80 2.51 16.54 -11.78
N LEU A 81 1.45 15.82 -11.37
CA LEU A 81 0.95 14.61 -12.04
C LEU A 81 -0.42 14.78 -12.69
N GLN A 82 -0.99 15.99 -12.63
CA GLN A 82 -2.27 16.30 -13.30
C GLN A 82 -2.20 16.06 -14.81
N PHE A 83 -1.01 16.14 -15.42
CA PHE A 83 -0.81 15.88 -16.86
C PHE A 83 -1.15 14.44 -17.27
N LEU A 84 -1.01 13.45 -16.37
CA LEU A 84 -1.38 12.06 -16.64
C LEU A 84 -2.89 11.85 -16.69
N VAL A 85 -3.65 12.76 -16.07
CA VAL A 85 -5.09 12.64 -15.86
C VAL A 85 -5.88 13.61 -16.76
N GLY A 86 -5.20 14.48 -17.51
CA GLY A 86 -5.82 15.57 -18.28
C GLY A 86 -6.28 16.73 -17.39
N SER A 87 -6.94 17.74 -17.97
CA SER A 87 -7.51 18.85 -17.17
C SER A 87 -8.74 18.33 -16.41
N VAL A 88 -8.59 18.06 -15.11
CA VAL A 88 -9.58 17.31 -14.30
C VAL A 88 -10.51 18.20 -13.46
N GLU A 89 -10.56 19.51 -13.70
CA GLU A 89 -11.41 20.41 -12.89
C GLU A 89 -12.88 19.96 -12.93
N GLY A 90 -13.38 19.47 -11.79
CA GLY A 90 -14.78 19.07 -11.60
C GLY A 90 -15.15 17.66 -12.10
N TYR A 91 -14.23 16.88 -12.68
CA TYR A 91 -14.55 15.55 -13.19
C TYR A 91 -14.41 14.47 -12.11
N GLN A 92 -15.49 13.73 -11.88
CA GLN A 92 -15.48 12.48 -11.12
C GLN A 92 -15.00 11.36 -12.04
N LEU A 93 -13.85 10.79 -11.73
CA LEU A 93 -13.28 9.70 -12.52
C LEU A 93 -13.62 8.36 -11.86
N LEU A 94 -14.10 7.43 -12.69
CA LEU A 94 -14.19 6.03 -12.33
C LEU A 94 -12.80 5.43 -12.40
N LEU A 95 -12.36 4.80 -11.32
CA LEU A 95 -11.02 4.25 -11.21
C LEU A 95 -11.11 2.81 -10.70
N ASP A 96 -10.52 1.87 -11.43
CA ASP A 96 -10.48 0.45 -11.05
C ASP A 96 -9.02 0.03 -10.98
N VAL A 97 -8.57 -0.34 -9.79
CA VAL A 97 -7.22 -0.87 -9.57
C VAL A 97 -7.34 -2.35 -9.28
N ARG A 98 -6.56 -3.16 -9.98
CA ARG A 98 -6.44 -4.59 -9.71
C ARG A 98 -4.99 -4.91 -9.42
N SER A 99 -4.77 -5.69 -8.38
CA SER A 99 -3.42 -6.12 -8.03
C SER A 99 -3.38 -7.61 -7.71
N GLN A 100 -2.27 -8.23 -8.10
CA GLN A 100 -1.92 -9.59 -7.71
C GLN A 100 -0.54 -9.57 -7.07
N PHE A 101 -0.42 -10.18 -5.89
CA PHE A 101 0.84 -10.37 -5.19
C PHE A 101 1.08 -11.87 -4.99
N ILE A 102 2.29 -12.34 -5.33
CA ILE A 102 2.70 -13.71 -5.15
C ILE A 102 3.80 -13.76 -4.09
N PHE A 103 3.56 -14.59 -3.07
CA PHE A 103 4.49 -14.84 -1.99
C PHE A 103 5.02 -16.25 -2.07
N ASP A 104 6.33 -16.39 -1.90
CA ASP A 104 7.00 -17.68 -1.82
C ASP A 104 6.55 -18.48 -0.57
N PRO A 105 6.88 -19.78 -0.47
CA PRO A 105 6.52 -20.60 0.68
C PRO A 105 7.09 -20.14 2.03
N LEU A 106 8.07 -19.23 2.05
CA LEU A 106 8.63 -18.64 3.26
C LEU A 106 7.88 -17.35 3.67
N GLY A 107 6.93 -16.88 2.86
CA GLY A 107 6.17 -15.66 3.06
C GLY A 107 6.87 -14.40 2.52
N GLY A 108 7.95 -14.55 1.75
CA GLY A 108 8.61 -13.46 1.05
C GLY A 108 7.84 -13.08 -0.22
N LEU A 109 7.68 -11.78 -0.48
CA LEU A 109 7.12 -11.33 -1.76
C LEU A 109 8.11 -11.68 -2.87
N SER A 110 7.63 -12.36 -3.92
CA SER A 110 8.47 -12.76 -5.07
C SER A 110 8.07 -12.03 -6.35
N TRP A 111 6.80 -11.68 -6.49
CA TRP A 111 6.28 -11.00 -7.68
C TRP A 111 5.00 -10.23 -7.38
N PHE A 112 4.77 -9.15 -8.13
CA PHE A 112 3.47 -8.47 -8.16
C PHE A 112 3.13 -7.92 -9.54
N GLU A 113 1.84 -7.71 -9.78
CA GLU A 113 1.32 -6.91 -10.88
C GLU A 113 0.20 -6.00 -10.35
N VAL A 114 0.21 -4.74 -10.78
CA VAL A 114 -0.81 -3.74 -10.49
C VAL A 114 -1.28 -3.15 -11.82
N ARG A 115 -2.58 -3.08 -12.02
CA ARG A 115 -3.23 -2.51 -13.21
C ARG A 115 -4.22 -1.45 -12.78
N LEU A 116 -4.16 -0.30 -13.45
CA LEU A 116 -5.01 0.85 -13.24
C LEU A 116 -5.83 1.10 -14.50
N ASN A 117 -7.15 1.06 -14.34
CA ASN A 117 -8.10 1.43 -15.38
C ASN A 117 -8.79 2.74 -14.99
N VAL A 118 -8.99 3.62 -15.95
CA VAL A 118 -9.59 4.94 -15.73
C VAL A 118 -10.72 5.15 -16.73
N SER A 119 -11.94 5.39 -16.23
CA SER A 119 -13.14 5.69 -17.01
C SER A 119 -13.39 4.72 -18.18
N GLY A 120 -13.11 3.43 -17.96
CA GLY A 120 -13.30 2.38 -18.96
C GLY A 120 -12.12 2.17 -19.92
N VAL A 121 -11.06 2.99 -19.84
CA VAL A 121 -9.80 2.71 -20.53
C VAL A 121 -9.01 1.70 -19.70
N GLU A 122 -8.69 0.56 -20.30
CA GLU A 122 -7.94 -0.52 -19.66
C GLU A 122 -6.44 -0.28 -19.69
N ASP A 123 -5.74 -0.76 -18.65
CA ASP A 123 -4.28 -0.78 -18.52
C ASP A 123 -3.62 0.59 -18.78
N VAL A 124 -4.27 1.68 -18.35
CA VAL A 124 -3.73 3.06 -18.42
C VAL A 124 -2.39 3.15 -17.71
N VAL A 125 -2.29 2.49 -16.55
CA VAL A 125 -1.01 2.18 -15.90
C VAL A 125 -0.96 0.69 -15.61
N LYS A 126 0.15 0.06 -15.96
CA LYS A 126 0.46 -1.31 -15.60
C LYS A 126 1.86 -1.38 -15.00
N ALA A 127 1.96 -1.83 -13.76
CA ALA A 127 3.24 -2.09 -13.12
C ALA A 127 3.41 -3.57 -12.81
N ARG A 128 4.63 -4.06 -13.01
CA ARG A 128 5.05 -5.40 -12.66
C ARG A 128 6.33 -5.31 -11.85
N GLY A 129 6.38 -6.04 -10.75
CA GLY A 129 7.58 -6.17 -9.93
C GLY A 129 8.00 -7.61 -9.79
N GLN A 130 9.30 -7.86 -9.81
CA GLN A 130 9.88 -9.17 -9.49
C GLN A 130 11.05 -9.00 -8.54
N ILE A 131 11.07 -9.81 -7.48
CA ILE A 131 12.09 -9.74 -6.45
C ILE A 131 13.06 -10.91 -6.64
N THR A 132 14.33 -10.59 -6.90
CA THR A 132 15.39 -11.58 -7.09
C THR A 132 16.65 -11.12 -6.38
N GLY A 133 17.18 -11.93 -5.46
CA GLY A 133 18.45 -11.62 -4.78
C GLY A 133 18.43 -10.32 -3.94
N GLY A 134 17.27 -9.93 -3.39
CA GLY A 134 17.11 -8.68 -2.64
C GLY A 134 17.04 -7.42 -3.51
N GLN A 135 16.92 -7.58 -4.84
CA GLN A 135 16.63 -6.49 -5.77
C GLN A 135 15.18 -6.64 -6.25
N LEU A 136 14.48 -5.51 -6.32
CA LEU A 136 13.19 -5.40 -6.96
C LEU A 136 13.38 -4.80 -8.35
N HIS A 137 13.10 -5.58 -9.37
CA HIS A 137 13.01 -5.13 -10.73
C HIS A 137 11.56 -4.69 -11.00
N VAL A 138 11.33 -3.41 -11.29
CA VAL A 138 9.99 -2.86 -11.57
C VAL A 138 9.94 -2.36 -13.01
N THR A 139 8.95 -2.86 -13.75
CA THR A 139 8.56 -2.29 -15.04
C THR A 139 7.22 -1.59 -14.88
N VAL A 140 7.13 -0.32 -15.31
CA VAL A 140 5.89 0.47 -15.31
C VAL A 140 5.59 0.93 -16.74
N HIS A 141 4.44 0.53 -17.25
CA HIS A 141 3.88 1.02 -18.51
C HIS A 141 2.79 2.05 -18.19
N ALA A 142 2.88 3.25 -18.76
CA ALA A 142 1.88 4.30 -18.61
C ALA A 142 1.66 4.98 -19.97
N GLY A 143 0.51 4.70 -20.60
CA GLY A 143 0.28 5.07 -22.00
C GLY A 143 1.36 4.49 -22.93
N GLU A 144 2.03 5.34 -23.70
CA GLU A 144 3.11 4.94 -24.62
C GLU A 144 4.49 4.81 -23.95
N VAL A 145 4.60 5.18 -22.68
CA VAL A 145 5.90 5.22 -21.99
C VAL A 145 6.10 3.98 -21.14
N THR A 146 7.30 3.40 -21.26
CA THR A 146 7.74 2.29 -20.41
C THR A 146 8.95 2.72 -19.60
N TYR A 147 8.89 2.47 -18.30
CA TYR A 147 9.96 2.72 -17.34
C TYR A 147 10.41 1.39 -16.74
N ASP A 148 11.71 1.22 -16.61
CA ASP A 148 12.32 -0.01 -16.11
C ASP A 148 13.45 0.38 -15.15
N HIS A 149 13.32 -0.06 -13.89
CA HIS A 149 14.22 0.31 -12.81
C HIS A 149 14.43 -0.83 -11.81
N ASP A 150 15.67 -0.97 -11.36
CA ASP A 150 16.05 -1.82 -10.23
C ASP A 150 16.12 -1.00 -8.95
N VAL A 151 15.46 -1.48 -7.90
CA VAL A 151 15.46 -0.87 -6.57
C VAL A 151 15.97 -1.90 -5.55
N PRO A 152 16.98 -1.56 -4.73
CA PRO A 152 17.40 -2.44 -3.65
C PRO A 152 16.27 -2.55 -2.60
N LEU A 153 15.85 -3.78 -2.29
CA LEU A 153 14.91 -4.06 -1.21
C LEU A 153 15.66 -4.59 0.02
N PRO A 154 15.71 -3.83 1.12
CA PRO A 154 16.15 -4.36 2.41
C PRO A 154 15.27 -5.57 2.78
N GLY A 155 15.88 -6.63 3.32
CA GLY A 155 15.22 -7.93 3.56
C GLY A 155 14.05 -7.97 4.56
N ARG A 156 13.56 -6.81 5.02
CA ARG A 156 12.39 -6.67 5.92
C ARG A 156 11.38 -5.65 5.40
N THR A 157 11.56 -5.13 4.19
CA THR A 157 10.66 -4.12 3.63
C THR A 157 9.45 -4.80 3.01
N MET A 158 8.28 -4.41 3.49
CA MET A 158 7.02 -4.77 2.83
C MET A 158 6.79 -3.83 1.65
N VAL A 159 6.52 -4.36 0.46
CA VAL A 159 6.08 -3.60 -0.72
C VAL A 159 4.57 -3.73 -0.87
N ARG A 160 3.82 -2.69 -0.49
CA ARG A 160 2.34 -2.71 -0.51
C ARG A 160 1.77 -1.94 -1.69
N ASP A 161 0.57 -2.29 -2.13
CA ASP A 161 -0.26 -1.39 -2.94
C ASP A 161 -0.88 -0.32 -2.03
N ALA A 162 -0.69 0.95 -2.38
CA ALA A 162 -1.23 2.11 -1.67
C ALA A 162 -2.76 2.08 -1.51
N LEU A 163 -3.46 1.37 -2.40
CA LEU A 163 -4.92 1.42 -2.50
C LEU A 163 -5.61 0.21 -1.88
N SER A 164 -4.85 -0.82 -1.54
CA SER A 164 -5.35 -2.07 -0.99
C SER A 164 -5.12 -2.13 0.53
N PRO A 165 -6.11 -1.78 1.36
CA PRO A 165 -5.96 -1.86 2.82
C PRO A 165 -5.76 -3.30 3.28
N ASP A 166 -4.93 -3.47 4.32
CA ASP A 166 -4.84 -4.74 5.03
C ASP A 166 -5.94 -4.79 6.08
N ALA A 167 -6.68 -5.90 6.13
CA ALA A 167 -7.76 -6.03 7.10
C ALA A 167 -7.27 -6.23 8.54
N ARG A 168 -6.06 -6.80 8.71
CA ARG A 168 -5.48 -7.11 10.01
C ARG A 168 -3.96 -6.92 10.00
N MET A 169 -3.45 -6.36 11.08
CA MET A 169 -2.01 -6.27 11.38
C MET A 169 -1.78 -6.83 12.79
N PRO A 170 -1.61 -8.16 12.92
CA PRO A 170 -1.42 -8.80 14.22
C PRO A 170 -0.08 -8.41 14.87
N GLY A 171 -0.01 -8.52 16.19
CA GLY A 171 1.24 -8.34 16.94
C GLY A 171 1.65 -6.90 17.23
N LEU A 172 0.84 -5.92 16.80
CA LEU A 172 1.11 -4.50 17.03
C LEU A 172 1.00 -4.11 18.51
N ARG A 173 1.85 -3.17 18.92
CA ARG A 173 1.90 -2.60 20.27
C ARG A 173 1.84 -1.08 20.22
N LYS A 174 1.19 -0.45 21.21
CA LYS A 174 1.19 1.02 21.33
C LYS A 174 2.63 1.55 21.40
N GLY A 175 2.93 2.59 20.62
CA GLY A 175 4.26 3.20 20.53
C GLY A 175 5.22 2.50 19.57
N GLN A 176 4.81 1.39 18.94
CA GLN A 176 5.56 0.75 17.89
C GLN A 176 5.63 1.63 16.64
N SER A 177 6.79 1.65 15.98
CA SER A 177 7.02 2.35 14.72
C SER A 177 7.86 1.53 13.76
N TRP A 178 7.58 1.64 12.47
CA TRP A 178 8.34 0.97 11.42
C TRP A 178 8.27 1.76 10.11
N THR A 179 9.10 1.35 9.15
CA THR A 179 9.08 1.90 7.81
C THR A 179 8.53 0.87 6.84
N VAL A 180 7.72 1.31 5.88
CA VAL A 180 7.12 0.49 4.82
C VAL A 180 7.35 1.15 3.47
N GLU A 181 7.63 0.36 2.43
CA GLU A 181 7.64 0.86 1.06
C GLU A 181 6.30 0.57 0.41
N ILE A 182 5.70 1.60 -0.17
CA ILE A 182 4.39 1.51 -0.78
C ILE A 182 4.54 1.82 -2.26
N TYR A 183 4.18 0.88 -3.11
CA TYR A 183 3.97 1.16 -4.52
C TYR A 183 2.70 2.00 -4.68
N SER A 184 2.82 3.13 -5.36
CA SER A 184 1.70 4.01 -5.67
C SER A 184 1.62 4.26 -7.18
N PRO A 185 0.47 3.94 -7.83
CA PRO A 185 0.28 4.27 -9.24
C PRO A 185 0.05 5.78 -9.46
N PHE A 186 -0.10 6.56 -8.38
CA PHE A 186 -0.27 8.01 -8.41
C PHE A 186 1.05 8.76 -8.18
N ARG A 187 2.19 8.08 -8.26
CA ARG A 187 3.52 8.70 -8.24
C ARG A 187 4.12 8.75 -9.64
N PRO A 188 5.13 9.61 -9.88
CA PRO A 188 5.83 9.61 -11.16
C PRO A 188 6.36 8.20 -11.44
N PRO A 189 6.25 7.69 -12.69
CA PRO A 189 6.73 6.35 -13.02
C PRO A 189 8.23 6.11 -12.74
N THR A 190 9.02 7.17 -12.66
CA THR A 190 10.45 7.15 -12.30
C THR A 190 10.69 6.96 -10.80
N GLU A 191 9.68 7.23 -9.96
CA GLU A 191 9.74 7.06 -8.50
C GLU A 191 8.43 6.47 -7.95
N PRO A 192 8.05 5.24 -8.38
CA PRO A 192 6.74 4.68 -8.08
C PRO A 192 6.62 4.16 -6.64
N LEU A 193 7.74 4.02 -5.93
CA LEU A 193 7.79 3.61 -4.54
C LEU A 193 7.84 4.82 -3.61
N GLU A 194 7.10 4.74 -2.50
CA GLU A 194 7.13 5.72 -1.43
C GLU A 194 7.56 5.05 -0.13
N LEU A 195 8.57 5.64 0.52
CA LEU A 195 8.94 5.27 1.88
C LEU A 195 8.03 6.00 2.88
N VAL A 196 7.27 5.23 3.64
CA VAL A 196 6.29 5.73 4.60
C VAL A 196 6.65 5.27 6.01
N HIS A 197 6.56 6.18 6.98
CA HIS A 197 6.74 5.88 8.39
C HIS A 197 5.39 5.59 9.04
N ALA A 198 5.26 4.41 9.61
CA ALA A 198 4.08 3.97 10.33
C ALA A 198 4.32 4.02 11.84
N MET A 199 3.29 4.39 12.61
CA MET A 199 3.32 4.40 14.07
C MET A 199 1.98 4.02 14.67
N VAL A 200 1.99 3.17 15.70
CA VAL A 200 0.81 2.91 16.53
C VAL A 200 0.68 4.02 17.56
N GLU A 201 -0.14 5.03 17.26
CA GLU A 201 -0.23 6.23 18.10
C GLU A 201 -1.00 5.97 19.39
N ARG A 202 -2.12 5.25 19.29
CA ARG A 202 -3.02 5.00 20.42
C ARG A 202 -3.86 3.74 20.23
N SER A 203 -4.53 3.37 21.33
CA SER A 203 -5.65 2.45 21.33
C SER A 203 -6.94 3.27 21.43
N GLU A 204 -7.98 2.87 20.71
CA GLU A 204 -9.30 3.47 20.75
C GLU A 204 -10.40 2.39 20.66
N LEU A 205 -11.57 2.68 21.20
CA LEU A 205 -12.72 1.79 21.10
C LEU A 205 -13.47 2.10 19.81
N ILE A 206 -13.71 1.08 19.00
CA ILE A 206 -14.57 1.17 17.81
C ILE A 206 -15.76 0.23 17.96
N GLU A 207 -16.88 0.59 17.34
CA GLU A 207 -17.98 -0.34 17.19
C GLU A 207 -17.71 -1.26 15.98
N TRP A 208 -17.66 -2.56 16.22
CA TRP A 208 -17.47 -3.59 15.19
C TRP A 208 -18.48 -4.72 15.39
N ASN A 209 -19.29 -4.99 14.36
CA ASN A 209 -20.39 -5.98 14.43
C ASN A 209 -21.30 -5.80 15.66
N GLY A 210 -21.64 -4.55 15.99
CA GLY A 210 -22.50 -4.20 17.13
C GLY A 210 -21.85 -4.38 18.50
N ARG A 211 -20.53 -4.54 18.57
CA ARG A 211 -19.77 -4.66 19.82
C ARG A 211 -18.67 -3.63 19.87
N MET A 212 -18.43 -3.05 21.04
CA MET A 212 -17.24 -2.23 21.27
C MET A 212 -16.01 -3.12 21.34
N VAL A 213 -15.07 -2.90 20.44
CA VAL A 213 -13.78 -3.61 20.40
C VAL A 213 -12.65 -2.60 20.54
N GLU A 214 -11.60 -2.99 21.27
CA GLU A 214 -10.37 -2.21 21.34
C GLU A 214 -9.59 -2.38 20.02
N ALA A 215 -9.26 -1.26 19.38
CA ALA A 215 -8.52 -1.20 18.13
C ALA A 215 -7.30 -0.29 18.26
N LEU A 216 -6.25 -0.59 17.50
CA LEU A 216 -5.04 0.21 17.46
C LEU A 216 -5.08 1.16 16.25
N LEU A 217 -4.89 2.46 16.49
CA LEU A 217 -4.73 3.43 15.42
C LEU A 217 -3.30 3.42 14.90
N VAL A 218 -3.13 2.96 13.66
CA VAL A 218 -1.88 3.06 12.91
C VAL A 218 -1.92 4.28 12.00
N VAL A 219 -0.98 5.20 12.19
CA VAL A 219 -0.84 6.40 11.37
C VAL A 219 0.35 6.25 10.45
N PHE A 220 0.11 6.47 9.16
CA PHE A 220 1.10 6.47 8.09
C PHE A 220 1.44 7.91 7.71
N ARG A 221 2.73 8.25 7.67
CA ARG A 221 3.22 9.59 7.27
C ARG A 221 4.36 9.43 6.27
N SER A 222 4.33 10.21 5.19
CA SER A 222 5.47 10.31 4.27
C SER A 222 6.72 10.76 5.02
N ASP A 223 7.89 10.28 4.61
CA ASP A 223 9.15 10.70 5.23
C ASP A 223 9.38 12.21 5.02
N PRO A 224 9.44 13.03 6.09
CA PRO A 224 9.73 14.46 5.96
C PRO A 224 11.15 14.75 5.40
N GLY A 225 12.03 13.74 5.30
CA GLY A 225 13.31 13.83 4.60
C GLY A 225 13.28 13.42 3.12
N SER A 226 12.15 12.90 2.62
CA SER A 226 11.94 12.59 1.20
C SER A 226 11.62 13.88 0.44
N THR A 227 12.61 14.74 0.28
CA THR A 227 12.57 15.70 -0.83
C THR A 227 12.86 14.90 -2.11
N ALA A 228 11.85 14.81 -2.99
CA ALA A 228 12.03 14.38 -4.38
C ALA A 228 13.30 15.03 -4.94
N ARG A 229 14.19 14.20 -5.50
CA ARG A 229 15.35 14.69 -6.23
C ARG A 229 15.03 14.79 -7.71
#